data_AF-A0A4P5WZE8-F1
#
_entry.id   AF-A0A4P5WZE8-F1
#
_cell.length_a   1.000
_cell.length_b   1.000
_cell.length_c   1.000
_cell.angle_alpha   90.00
_cell.angle_beta   90.00
_cell.angle_gamma   90.00
#
_symmetry.space_group_name_H-M   'P 1'
#
loop_
_entity.id
_entity.type
_entity.pdbx_description
1 polymer ?
#
loop_
_entity_poly.entity_id
_entity_poly.type
_entity_poly.pdbx_seq_one_letter_code
_entity_poly.pdbx_strand_id
1 'polypeptide(L)'
;MARCLIALGGNLCGSESLFQRAIQLLDAGGDRVLAVSRNFETRAVGEEAGGGFLNAAAVLESAAGPFELLERLQAIESECGRERLLRWGPRTLDLDLLLFGDSVQWESRLILPHPAMWLRRFVLSSAVAVAGDMWHPQLGQSIDQLWRQLCTSELMVSVNLSAELVKAEDFAGFLEQPMLHGAVCFQRPDTAVEADVNWFARLDLRRADLRNPPWSYPEAYPGARTLVLFVRSPENAIEQLRQTATAITG
;
A
#
# COMPACT_ATOMS: atom_id res chain seq x y z
N MET A 1 -24.13 -6.87 -6.20
CA MET A 1 -22.90 -7.27 -5.47
C MET A 1 -21.72 -6.68 -6.23
N ALA A 2 -20.73 -6.13 -5.52
CA ALA A 2 -19.53 -5.56 -6.10
C ALA A 2 -18.37 -6.57 -6.01
N ARG A 3 -17.58 -6.68 -7.08
CA ARG A 3 -16.34 -7.47 -7.06
C ARG A 3 -15.26 -6.67 -6.32
N CYS A 4 -14.66 -7.29 -5.33
CA CYS A 4 -13.68 -6.68 -4.45
C CYS A 4 -12.38 -7.46 -4.52
N LEU A 5 -11.26 -6.77 -4.34
CA LEU A 5 -9.95 -7.37 -4.23
C LEU A 5 -9.41 -7.05 -2.83
N ILE A 6 -9.00 -8.09 -2.10
CA ILE A 6 -8.35 -7.96 -0.79
C ILE A 6 -6.96 -8.58 -0.83
N ALA A 7 -6.04 -8.04 -0.03
CA ALA A 7 -4.77 -8.69 0.30
C ALA A 7 -4.85 -9.31 1.69
N LEU A 8 -4.15 -10.43 1.85
CA LEU A 8 -3.95 -11.12 3.12
C LEU A 8 -2.44 -11.11 3.42
N GLY A 9 -2.07 -10.76 4.65
CA GLY A 9 -0.69 -10.71 5.10
C GLY A 9 -0.52 -11.29 6.50
N GLY A 10 0.58 -11.99 6.74
CA GLY A 10 0.91 -12.53 8.07
C GLY A 10 2.34 -13.06 8.10
N ASN A 11 2.99 -12.99 9.25
CA ASN A 11 4.39 -13.46 9.41
C ASN A 11 4.64 -14.23 10.70
N LEU A 12 3.58 -14.51 11.44
CA LEU A 12 3.63 -15.37 12.62
C LEU A 12 3.30 -16.81 12.25
N CYS A 13 3.75 -17.76 13.07
CA CYS A 13 3.43 -19.17 12.91
C CYS A 13 1.90 -19.37 12.84
N GLY A 14 1.43 -20.16 11.88
CA GLY A 14 -0.01 -20.39 11.65
C GLY A 14 -0.68 -19.39 10.70
N SER A 15 0.05 -18.47 10.07
CA SER A 15 -0.53 -17.52 9.10
C SER A 15 -1.35 -18.23 8.00
N GLU A 16 -0.91 -19.40 7.51
CA GLU A 16 -1.66 -20.16 6.49
C GLU A 16 -3.04 -20.62 6.96
N SER A 17 -3.14 -21.15 8.17
CA SER A 17 -4.43 -21.59 8.73
C SER A 17 -5.33 -20.41 9.04
N LEU A 18 -4.75 -19.27 9.44
CA LEU A 18 -5.49 -18.02 9.63
C LEU A 18 -6.02 -17.45 8.31
N PHE A 19 -5.28 -17.56 7.21
CA PHE A 19 -5.77 -17.16 5.89
C PHE A 19 -6.98 -18.01 5.49
N GLN A 20 -6.89 -19.33 5.65
CA GLN A 20 -8.02 -20.23 5.38
C GLN A 20 -9.23 -19.90 6.27
N ARG A 21 -8.99 -19.63 7.56
CA ARG A 21 -10.04 -19.22 8.50
C ARG A 21 -10.70 -17.90 8.09
N ALA A 22 -9.92 -16.91 7.67
CA ALA A 22 -10.43 -15.62 7.22
C ALA A 22 -11.34 -15.77 6.00
N ILE A 23 -10.94 -16.59 5.02
CA ILE A 23 -11.77 -16.91 3.85
C ILE A 23 -13.09 -17.56 4.26
N GLN A 24 -13.07 -18.53 5.18
CA GLN A 24 -14.28 -19.18 5.69
C GLN A 24 -15.20 -18.20 6.43
N LEU A 25 -14.62 -17.26 7.19
CA LEU A 25 -15.37 -16.23 7.92
C LEU A 25 -16.02 -15.21 6.97
N LEU A 26 -15.35 -14.87 5.86
CA LEU A 26 -15.94 -14.03 4.81
C LEU A 26 -17.14 -14.71 4.17
N ASP A 27 -17.00 -15.98 3.76
CA ASP A 27 -18.12 -16.75 3.20
C ASP A 27 -19.29 -16.89 4.19
N ALA A 28 -19.00 -17.17 5.46
CA ALA A 28 -20.02 -17.23 6.52
C ALA A 28 -20.65 -15.87 6.82
N GLY A 29 -19.92 -14.77 6.57
CA GLY A 29 -20.34 -13.40 6.75
C GLY A 29 -21.25 -12.86 5.64
N GLY A 30 -21.52 -13.66 4.59
CA GLY A 30 -22.39 -13.31 3.46
C GLY A 30 -21.65 -12.69 2.28
N ASP A 31 -20.32 -12.61 2.33
CA ASP A 31 -19.51 -12.37 1.15
C ASP A 31 -19.33 -13.69 0.37
N ARG A 32 -19.01 -13.61 -0.92
CA ARG A 32 -18.78 -14.80 -1.73
C ARG A 32 -17.36 -14.76 -2.26
N VAL A 33 -16.48 -15.61 -1.75
CA VAL A 33 -15.10 -15.69 -2.23
C VAL A 33 -15.07 -16.41 -3.58
N LEU A 34 -14.60 -15.70 -4.61
CA LEU A 34 -14.54 -16.20 -5.99
C LEU A 34 -13.21 -16.88 -6.31
N ALA A 35 -12.11 -16.34 -5.80
CA ALA A 35 -10.77 -16.86 -6.03
C ALA A 35 -9.83 -16.45 -4.91
N VAL A 36 -8.86 -17.31 -4.59
CA VAL A 36 -7.79 -17.05 -3.63
C VAL A 36 -6.48 -17.46 -4.29
N SER A 37 -5.46 -16.61 -4.20
CA SER A 37 -4.13 -16.92 -4.72
C SER A 37 -3.46 -18.00 -3.87
N ARG A 38 -2.39 -18.60 -4.38
CA ARG A 38 -1.43 -19.29 -3.50
C ARG A 38 -0.81 -18.30 -2.50
N ASN A 39 -0.18 -18.84 -1.46
CA ASN A 39 0.65 -18.05 -0.55
C ASN A 39 1.99 -17.72 -1.24
N PHE A 40 2.45 -16.48 -1.07
CA PHE A 40 3.75 -15.99 -1.54
C PHE A 40 4.56 -15.57 -0.33
N GLU A 41 5.73 -16.19 -0.17
CA GLU A 41 6.68 -15.75 0.84
C GLU A 41 7.46 -14.53 0.32
N THR A 42 7.49 -13.47 1.11
CA THR A 42 8.23 -12.23 0.79
C THR A 42 9.05 -11.79 1.98
N ARG A 43 10.07 -10.97 1.72
CA ARG A 43 10.82 -10.33 2.80
C ARG A 43 9.91 -9.41 3.60
N ALA A 44 10.22 -9.30 4.89
CA ALA A 44 9.56 -8.36 5.76
C ALA A 44 9.87 -6.93 5.33
N VAL A 45 8.85 -6.07 5.38
CA VAL A 45 8.99 -4.64 5.16
C VAL A 45 9.09 -3.97 6.53
N GLY A 46 10.26 -3.40 6.84
CA GLY A 46 10.56 -2.74 8.11
C GLY A 46 11.50 -3.57 9.01
N GLU A 47 12.38 -2.90 9.75
CA GLU A 47 13.41 -3.56 10.58
C GLU A 47 12.82 -4.35 11.75
N GLU A 48 11.69 -3.88 12.31
CA GLU A 48 10.99 -4.51 13.44
C GLU A 48 10.00 -5.60 13.02
N ALA A 49 9.84 -5.83 11.72
CA ALA A 49 8.81 -6.71 11.21
C ALA A 49 9.17 -8.21 11.34
N GLY A 50 10.43 -8.56 11.64
CA GLY A 50 10.83 -9.94 11.92
C GLY A 50 11.07 -10.82 10.67
N GLY A 51 10.66 -12.10 10.73
CA GLY A 51 10.88 -13.10 9.67
C GLY A 51 10.05 -12.88 8.39
N GLY A 52 10.16 -13.80 7.43
CA GLY A 52 9.44 -13.74 6.15
C GLY A 52 7.92 -13.62 6.32
N PHE A 53 7.30 -12.84 5.44
CA PHE A 53 5.85 -12.66 5.37
C PHE A 53 5.23 -13.62 4.37
N LEU A 54 4.10 -14.23 4.73
CA LEU A 54 3.19 -14.80 3.77
C LEU A 54 2.21 -13.73 3.31
N ASN A 55 2.04 -13.64 2.00
CA ASN A 55 1.08 -12.76 1.35
C ASN A 55 0.20 -13.55 0.39
N ALA A 56 -1.08 -13.25 0.37
CA ALA A 56 -2.04 -13.78 -0.59
C ALA A 56 -3.00 -12.66 -1.03
N ALA A 57 -3.79 -12.94 -2.06
CA ALA A 57 -4.87 -12.08 -2.49
C ALA A 57 -6.13 -12.90 -2.71
N ALA A 58 -7.29 -12.30 -2.46
CA ALA A 58 -8.57 -12.92 -2.74
C ALA A 58 -9.49 -11.95 -3.49
N VAL A 59 -10.26 -12.52 -4.40
CA VAL A 59 -11.37 -11.87 -5.07
C VAL A 59 -12.65 -12.35 -4.44
N LEU A 60 -13.52 -11.42 -4.06
CA LEU A 60 -14.82 -11.73 -3.49
C LEU A 60 -15.93 -10.85 -4.09
N GLU A 61 -17.17 -11.31 -4.01
CA GLU A 61 -18.37 -10.51 -4.25
C GLU A 61 -18.99 -10.13 -2.92
N SER A 62 -19.25 -8.84 -2.70
CA SER A 62 -19.93 -8.36 -1.51
C SER A 62 -21.22 -7.62 -1.87
N ALA A 63 -22.27 -7.83 -1.08
CA ALA A 63 -23.48 -7.01 -1.11
C ALA A 63 -23.38 -5.78 -0.20
N ALA A 64 -22.48 -5.82 0.78
CA ALA A 64 -22.22 -4.75 1.73
C ALA A 64 -21.51 -3.57 1.05
N GLY A 65 -21.61 -2.38 1.64
CA GLY A 65 -20.83 -1.21 1.20
C GLY A 65 -19.33 -1.35 1.55
N PRO A 66 -18.46 -0.49 0.98
CA PRO A 66 -17.01 -0.57 1.22
C PRO A 66 -16.62 -0.39 2.70
N PHE A 67 -17.35 0.45 3.45
CA PHE A 67 -17.14 0.64 4.89
C PHE A 67 -17.55 -0.58 5.70
N GLU A 68 -18.70 -1.18 5.39
CA GLU A 68 -19.19 -2.38 6.07
C GLU A 68 -18.26 -3.58 5.80
N LEU A 69 -17.74 -3.71 4.58
CA LEU A 69 -16.74 -4.72 4.25
C LEU A 69 -15.44 -4.47 5.04
N LEU A 70 -14.97 -3.23 5.13
CA LEU A 70 -13.80 -2.88 5.94
C LEU A 70 -13.99 -3.28 7.41
N GLU A 71 -15.14 -2.94 8.01
CA GLU A 71 -15.47 -3.31 9.40
C GLU A 71 -15.47 -4.83 9.58
N ARG A 72 -15.98 -5.58 8.61
CA ARG A 72 -15.96 -7.04 8.63
C ARG A 72 -14.53 -7.59 8.57
N LEU A 73 -13.68 -7.06 7.70
CA LEU A 73 -12.27 -7.45 7.62
C LEU A 73 -11.56 -7.21 8.96
N GLN A 74 -11.77 -6.04 9.58
CA GLN A 74 -11.19 -5.71 10.89
C GLN A 74 -11.72 -6.61 12.02
N ALA A 75 -12.98 -7.01 11.97
CA ALA A 75 -13.55 -7.97 12.91
C ALA A 75 -12.91 -9.35 12.76
N ILE A 76 -12.68 -9.80 11.52
CA ILE A 76 -12.00 -11.08 11.23
C ILE A 76 -10.55 -11.06 11.70
N GLU A 77 -9.83 -9.96 11.47
CA GLU A 77 -8.47 -9.77 12.02
C GLU A 77 -8.47 -9.94 13.54
N SER A 78 -9.42 -9.29 14.21
CA SER A 78 -9.56 -9.34 15.67
C SER A 78 -9.87 -10.76 16.16
N GLU A 79 -10.77 -11.48 15.49
CA GLU A 79 -11.07 -12.89 15.78
C GLU A 79 -9.84 -13.80 15.56
N CYS A 80 -9.00 -13.46 14.59
CA CYS A 80 -7.74 -14.17 14.28
C CYS A 80 -6.56 -13.72 15.18
N GLY A 81 -6.83 -13.04 16.29
CA GLY A 81 -5.83 -12.69 17.30
C GLY A 81 -4.90 -11.55 16.90
N ARG A 82 -5.32 -10.66 16.00
CA ARG A 82 -4.54 -9.48 15.62
C ARG A 82 -4.48 -8.48 16.76
N GLU A 83 -3.32 -8.37 17.40
CA GLU A 83 -3.02 -7.31 18.36
C GLU A 83 -2.21 -6.18 17.71
N ARG A 84 -2.69 -4.93 17.81
CA ARG A 84 -2.01 -3.75 17.26
C ARG A 84 -1.05 -3.15 18.30
N LEU A 85 -0.05 -3.93 18.73
CA LEU A 85 0.92 -3.53 19.77
C LEU A 85 2.00 -2.58 19.23
N LEU A 86 2.51 -2.86 18.03
CA LEU A 86 3.55 -2.07 17.38
C LEU A 86 3.09 -1.70 15.97
N ARG A 87 3.30 -0.43 15.60
CA ARG A 87 3.07 0.05 14.24
C ARG A 87 4.11 -0.63 13.35
N TRP A 88 3.67 -1.49 12.42
CA TRP A 88 4.53 -2.34 11.55
C TRP A 88 5.19 -3.55 12.20
N GLY A 89 4.76 -3.92 13.41
CA GLY A 89 5.24 -5.13 14.06
C GLY A 89 4.67 -6.42 13.43
N PRO A 90 5.12 -7.58 13.94
CA PRO A 90 4.61 -8.89 13.55
C PRO A 90 3.09 -8.99 13.69
N ARG A 91 2.47 -9.77 12.81
CA ARG A 91 1.02 -9.90 12.69
C ARG A 91 0.59 -11.30 12.34
N THR A 92 -0.45 -11.74 13.05
CA THR A 92 -1.12 -13.02 12.81
C THR A 92 -1.85 -12.99 11.47
N LEU A 93 -2.66 -11.95 11.25
CA LEU A 93 -3.43 -11.70 10.04
C LEU A 93 -3.61 -10.19 9.84
N ASP A 94 -3.45 -9.76 8.59
CA ASP A 94 -3.70 -8.41 8.07
C ASP A 94 -4.58 -8.57 6.82
N LEU A 95 -5.70 -7.87 6.77
CA LEU A 95 -6.66 -7.90 5.67
C LEU A 95 -6.83 -6.48 5.11
N ASP A 96 -6.20 -6.21 3.97
CA ASP A 96 -6.28 -4.92 3.30
C ASP A 96 -7.34 -4.96 2.19
N LEU A 97 -8.32 -4.05 2.22
CA LEU A 97 -9.25 -3.84 1.10
C LEU A 97 -8.55 -3.01 0.01
N LEU A 98 -8.25 -3.64 -1.13
CA LEU A 98 -7.50 -3.02 -2.23
C LEU A 98 -8.40 -2.32 -3.24
N LEU A 99 -9.45 -3.00 -3.70
CA LEU A 99 -10.44 -2.50 -4.66
C LEU A 99 -11.85 -2.88 -4.23
N PHE A 100 -12.83 -2.03 -4.52
CA PHE A 100 -14.25 -2.28 -4.30
C PHE A 100 -15.05 -1.79 -5.52
N GLY A 101 -15.32 -2.69 -6.47
CA GLY A 101 -15.87 -2.29 -7.78
C GLY A 101 -15.05 -1.14 -8.39
N ASP A 102 -15.77 -0.12 -8.87
CA ASP A 102 -15.17 1.12 -9.39
C ASP A 102 -15.09 2.25 -8.36
N SER A 103 -15.21 1.92 -7.06
CA SER A 103 -15.28 2.94 -6.00
C SER A 103 -13.96 3.68 -5.83
N VAL A 104 -14.07 5.00 -5.69
CA VAL A 104 -12.99 5.89 -5.31
C VAL A 104 -13.39 6.61 -4.03
N GLN A 105 -12.69 6.34 -2.94
CA GLN A 105 -12.97 6.89 -1.61
C GLN A 105 -11.73 7.60 -1.05
N TRP A 106 -11.96 8.75 -0.42
CA TRP A 106 -10.93 9.58 0.21
C TRP A 106 -11.44 10.05 1.58
N GLU A 107 -11.71 9.10 2.46
CA GLU A 107 -12.13 9.37 3.83
C GLU A 107 -11.05 8.91 4.82
N SER A 108 -10.94 9.57 5.97
CA SER A 108 -9.94 9.24 7.00
C SER A 108 -9.96 7.79 7.46
N ARG A 109 -11.12 7.14 7.41
CA ARG A 109 -11.29 5.74 7.79
C ARG A 109 -11.04 4.76 6.64
N LEU A 110 -11.12 5.20 5.38
CA LEU A 110 -11.00 4.34 4.21
C LEU A 110 -10.58 5.13 2.97
N ILE A 111 -9.46 4.71 2.37
CA ILE A 111 -9.00 5.20 1.07
C ILE A 111 -9.08 4.04 0.06
N LEU A 112 -9.83 4.26 -1.02
CA LEU A 112 -9.98 3.31 -2.12
C LEU A 112 -9.73 3.97 -3.48
N PRO A 113 -9.08 3.27 -4.43
CA PRO A 113 -8.24 2.08 -4.24
C PRO A 113 -7.17 2.25 -3.17
N HIS A 114 -6.70 1.14 -2.58
CA HIS A 114 -5.70 1.22 -1.52
C HIS A 114 -4.45 1.98 -2.03
N PRO A 115 -4.05 3.07 -1.36
CA PRO A 115 -3.20 4.11 -1.96
C PRO A 115 -1.82 3.61 -2.40
N ALA A 116 -1.28 2.62 -1.69
CA ALA A 116 0.03 2.04 -1.98
C ALA A 116 -0.03 0.70 -2.74
N MET A 117 -1.21 0.19 -3.12
CA MET A 117 -1.30 -1.19 -3.66
C MET A 117 -0.49 -1.39 -4.93
N TRP A 118 -0.46 -0.38 -5.80
CA TRP A 118 0.16 -0.41 -7.12
C TRP A 118 1.69 -0.30 -7.06
N LEU A 119 2.25 -0.06 -5.87
CA LEU A 119 3.69 0.04 -5.63
C LEU A 119 4.25 -1.15 -4.87
N ARG A 120 3.39 -1.93 -4.21
CA ARG A 120 3.82 -3.04 -3.35
C ARG A 120 3.96 -4.29 -4.21
N ARG A 121 5.20 -4.73 -4.44
CA ARG A 121 5.50 -5.97 -5.20
C ARG A 121 4.76 -7.17 -4.61
N PHE A 122 4.81 -7.33 -3.29
CA PHE A 122 4.16 -8.43 -2.57
C PHE A 122 2.62 -8.43 -2.69
N VAL A 123 2.02 -7.25 -2.92
CA VAL A 123 0.57 -7.13 -3.17
C VAL A 123 0.27 -7.50 -4.63
N LEU A 124 0.97 -6.90 -5.59
CA LEU A 124 0.68 -7.13 -7.00
C LEU A 124 1.04 -8.55 -7.45
N SER A 125 2.06 -9.17 -6.85
CA SER A 125 2.48 -10.54 -7.19
C SER A 125 1.40 -11.59 -6.86
N SER A 126 0.65 -11.40 -5.77
CA SER A 126 -0.47 -12.27 -5.41
C SER A 126 -1.76 -11.85 -6.11
N ALA A 127 -2.03 -10.54 -6.20
CA ALA A 127 -3.22 -10.01 -6.83
C ALA A 127 -3.33 -10.39 -8.32
N VAL A 128 -2.24 -10.32 -9.08
CA VAL A 128 -2.27 -10.62 -10.53
C VAL A 128 -2.69 -12.08 -10.81
N ALA A 129 -2.44 -12.99 -9.87
CA ALA A 129 -2.78 -14.41 -10.02
C ALA A 129 -4.30 -14.68 -10.01
N VAL A 130 -5.10 -13.78 -9.42
CA VAL A 130 -6.55 -13.94 -9.26
C VAL A 130 -7.39 -12.80 -9.84
N ALA A 131 -6.76 -11.65 -10.07
CA ALA A 131 -7.43 -10.41 -10.41
C ALA A 131 -6.73 -9.64 -11.53
N GLY A 132 -5.94 -10.30 -12.38
CA GLY A 132 -5.19 -9.64 -13.46
C GLY A 132 -6.06 -8.78 -14.40
N ASP A 133 -7.33 -9.15 -14.56
CA ASP A 133 -8.34 -8.43 -15.36
C ASP A 133 -9.00 -7.25 -14.63
N MET A 134 -8.94 -7.20 -13.29
CA MET A 134 -9.60 -6.15 -12.51
C MET A 134 -8.99 -4.79 -12.80
N TRP A 135 -9.85 -3.78 -12.89
CA TRP A 135 -9.50 -2.42 -13.26
C TRP A 135 -9.21 -1.55 -12.02
N HIS A 136 -8.15 -0.74 -12.09
CA HIS A 136 -7.85 0.26 -11.08
C HIS A 136 -8.46 1.62 -11.50
N PRO A 137 -9.56 2.09 -10.88
CA PRO A 137 -10.35 3.21 -11.37
C PRO A 137 -9.59 4.54 -11.44
N GLN A 138 -8.62 4.78 -10.53
CA GLN A 138 -7.81 6.01 -10.54
C GLN A 138 -6.63 5.98 -11.52
N LEU A 139 -6.07 4.81 -11.81
CA LEU A 139 -4.84 4.69 -12.60
C LEU A 139 -5.14 4.33 -14.06
N GLY A 140 -6.39 3.97 -14.36
CA GLY A 140 -6.82 3.62 -15.71
C GLY A 140 -6.05 2.41 -16.27
N GLN A 141 -5.78 1.41 -15.43
CA GLN A 141 -5.01 0.22 -15.78
C GLN A 141 -5.55 -1.02 -15.09
N SER A 142 -5.35 -2.18 -15.70
CA SER A 142 -5.61 -3.47 -15.05
C SER A 142 -4.51 -3.84 -14.05
N ILE A 143 -4.81 -4.74 -13.12
CA ILE A 143 -3.80 -5.29 -12.18
C ILE A 143 -2.63 -5.94 -12.94
N ASP A 144 -2.88 -6.65 -14.05
CA ASP A 144 -1.82 -7.21 -14.89
C ASP A 144 -0.92 -6.12 -15.51
N GLN A 145 -1.49 -5.02 -15.98
CA GLN A 145 -0.70 -3.88 -16.50
C GLN A 145 0.15 -3.25 -15.39
N LEU A 146 -0.42 -3.06 -14.20
CA LEU A 146 0.29 -2.55 -13.03
C LEU A 146 1.45 -3.47 -12.63
N TRP A 147 1.20 -4.79 -12.59
CA TRP A 147 2.22 -5.78 -12.27
C TRP A 147 3.37 -5.80 -13.27
N ARG A 148 3.07 -5.87 -14.58
CA ARG A 148 4.10 -5.84 -15.63
C ARG A 148 4.94 -4.58 -15.54
N GLN A 149 4.30 -3.43 -15.36
CA GLN A 149 4.99 -2.16 -15.21
C GLN A 149 5.93 -2.19 -13.99
N LEU A 150 5.50 -2.72 -12.85
CA LEU A 150 6.33 -2.86 -11.65
C LEU A 150 7.52 -3.82 -11.86
N CYS A 151 7.33 -4.89 -12.63
CA CYS A 151 8.37 -5.86 -12.96
C CYS A 151 9.43 -5.35 -13.93
N THR A 152 9.03 -4.56 -14.94
CA THR A 152 9.92 -4.18 -16.05
C THR A 152 10.56 -2.81 -15.89
N SER A 153 10.14 -2.01 -14.91
CA SER A 153 10.58 -0.62 -14.79
C SER A 153 11.54 -0.44 -13.62
N GLU A 154 12.67 0.21 -13.87
CA GLU A 154 13.41 0.93 -12.83
C GLU A 154 12.50 2.07 -12.33
N LEU A 155 12.00 1.93 -11.09
CA LEU A 155 11.20 2.96 -10.43
C LEU A 155 12.12 4.03 -9.87
N MET A 156 12.20 5.16 -10.57
CA MET A 156 12.88 6.36 -10.09
C MET A 156 11.96 7.13 -9.17
N VAL A 157 12.20 7.07 -7.87
CA VAL A 157 11.31 7.67 -6.87
C VAL A 157 11.72 9.12 -6.56
N SER A 158 11.01 10.10 -7.12
CA SER A 158 11.19 11.54 -6.90
C SER A 158 10.21 12.08 -5.85
N VAL A 159 10.59 12.13 -4.58
CA VAL A 159 9.74 12.75 -3.54
C VAL A 159 9.65 14.28 -3.79
N ASN A 160 8.45 14.86 -3.75
CA ASN A 160 8.21 16.27 -4.08
C ASN A 160 7.35 16.91 -2.99
N LEU A 161 7.95 17.74 -2.15
CA LEU A 161 7.34 18.31 -0.96
C LEU A 161 7.70 19.80 -0.86
N SER A 162 6.73 20.65 -0.51
CA SER A 162 6.93 22.10 -0.53
C SER A 162 7.64 22.61 0.73
N ALA A 163 8.31 23.75 0.56
CA ALA A 163 9.49 24.15 1.32
C ALA A 163 9.13 24.83 2.64
N GLU A 164 9.29 24.13 3.76
CA GLU A 164 9.83 24.73 4.98
C GLU A 164 10.19 23.61 5.98
N LEU A 165 11.47 23.56 6.36
CA LEU A 165 12.04 22.83 7.51
C LEU A 165 12.28 21.31 7.38
N VAL A 166 13.21 20.82 6.53
CA VAL A 166 14.06 19.65 6.86
C VAL A 166 15.39 19.69 6.07
N LYS A 167 16.49 19.16 6.63
CA LYS A 167 17.80 19.08 5.99
C LYS A 167 17.96 17.76 5.19
N ALA A 168 18.60 17.83 4.02
CA ALA A 168 18.82 16.68 3.13
C ALA A 168 19.63 15.53 3.77
N GLU A 169 20.42 15.83 4.80
CA GLU A 169 21.28 14.89 5.54
C GLU A 169 20.49 13.83 6.34
N ASP A 170 19.25 14.11 6.74
CA ASP A 170 18.37 13.14 7.43
C ASP A 170 17.88 12.00 6.50
N PHE A 171 18.20 12.08 5.19
CA PHE A 171 17.70 11.20 4.13
C PHE A 171 18.77 10.43 3.37
N ALA A 172 20.05 10.59 3.73
CA ALA A 172 21.15 9.95 3.01
C ALA A 172 20.95 8.42 2.91
N GLY A 173 20.57 7.76 4.02
CA GLY A 173 20.30 6.33 4.04
C GLY A 173 19.07 5.86 3.23
N PHE A 174 18.11 6.75 2.93
CA PHE A 174 16.98 6.44 2.05
C PHE A 174 17.40 6.39 0.58
N LEU A 175 18.36 7.22 0.17
CA LEU A 175 18.89 7.30 -1.20
C LEU A 175 19.98 6.26 -1.49
N GLU A 176 20.40 5.50 -0.48
CA GLU A 176 21.44 4.47 -0.61
C GLU A 176 20.91 3.14 -1.19
N GLN A 177 19.58 2.97 -1.33
CA GLN A 177 19.06 1.78 -2.01
C GLN A 177 19.32 1.86 -3.53
N PRO A 178 19.82 0.78 -4.17
CA PRO A 178 20.38 0.80 -5.52
C PRO A 178 19.42 1.15 -6.67
N MET A 179 18.22 1.67 -6.40
CA MET A 179 17.26 2.13 -7.41
C MET A 179 16.45 3.38 -6.97
N LEU A 180 16.83 4.07 -5.88
CA LEU A 180 16.13 5.26 -5.39
C LEU A 180 16.95 6.53 -5.64
N HIS A 181 16.39 7.49 -6.37
CA HIS A 181 17.01 8.79 -6.63
C HIS A 181 16.02 9.93 -6.37
N GLY A 182 16.27 10.79 -5.37
CA GLY A 182 15.37 11.90 -5.05
C GLY A 182 15.88 12.84 -3.95
N ALA A 183 15.08 13.84 -3.61
CA ALA A 183 15.27 14.73 -2.46
C ALA A 183 14.00 14.66 -1.60
N VAL A 184 14.09 14.85 -0.28
CA VAL A 184 12.95 14.76 0.64
C VAL A 184 12.71 16.09 1.33
N CYS A 185 11.43 16.52 1.41
CA CYS A 185 11.00 17.71 2.15
C CYS A 185 9.72 17.37 2.94
N PHE A 186 9.21 18.21 3.84
CA PHE A 186 8.01 17.92 4.65
C PHE A 186 7.16 19.17 4.73
N GLN A 187 5.84 19.02 4.79
CA GLN A 187 4.93 20.15 4.90
C GLN A 187 3.84 19.93 5.96
N ARG A 188 3.58 20.97 6.75
CA ARG A 188 2.43 21.07 7.65
C ARG A 188 1.24 21.65 6.88
N PRO A 189 0.02 21.10 6.99
CA PRO A 189 -1.14 21.68 6.31
C PRO A 189 -1.41 23.11 6.80
N ASP A 190 -1.57 24.08 5.89
CA ASP A 190 -1.96 25.47 6.24
C ASP A 190 -3.39 25.55 6.77
N THR A 191 -4.23 24.59 6.40
CA THR A 191 -5.58 24.40 6.94
C THR A 191 -5.65 23.02 7.56
N ALA A 192 -5.95 22.96 8.85
CA ALA A 192 -6.21 21.74 9.58
C ALA A 192 -7.43 21.02 8.98
N VAL A 193 -7.19 20.22 7.94
CA VAL A 193 -8.16 19.26 7.44
C VAL A 193 -8.01 18.03 8.33
N GLU A 194 -8.91 17.94 9.31
CA GLU A 194 -8.99 16.92 10.37
C GLU A 194 -8.03 17.09 11.56
N ALA A 195 -8.58 16.95 12.76
CA ALA A 195 -7.91 17.20 14.05
C ALA A 195 -6.77 16.20 14.38
N ASP A 196 -6.52 15.21 13.52
CA ASP A 196 -5.63 14.07 13.78
C ASP A 196 -4.44 13.95 12.80
N VAL A 197 -4.36 14.81 11.78
CA VAL A 197 -3.29 14.80 10.76
C VAL A 197 -2.47 16.09 10.85
N ASN A 198 -1.18 15.96 11.16
CA ASN A 198 -0.28 17.11 11.36
C ASN A 198 0.63 17.38 10.16
N TRP A 199 0.86 16.39 9.30
CA TRP A 199 1.83 16.45 8.20
C TRP A 199 1.37 15.57 7.02
N PHE A 200 1.80 15.92 5.81
CA PHE A 200 1.73 15.03 4.66
C PHE A 200 3.10 14.94 3.96
N ALA A 201 3.39 13.76 3.42
CA ALA A 201 4.54 13.50 2.57
C ALA A 201 4.06 13.05 1.19
N ARG A 202 4.67 13.60 0.14
CA ARG A 202 4.30 13.37 -1.25
C ARG A 202 5.48 12.74 -1.98
N LEU A 203 5.27 11.53 -2.45
CA LEU A 203 6.22 10.74 -3.19
C LEU A 203 5.82 10.74 -4.66
N ASP A 204 6.51 11.50 -5.52
CA ASP A 204 6.33 11.32 -6.96
C ASP A 204 7.21 10.17 -7.44
N LEU A 205 6.69 9.36 -8.34
CA LEU A 205 7.35 8.19 -8.87
C LEU A 205 7.48 8.37 -10.38
N ARG A 206 8.72 8.28 -10.86
CA ARG A 206 9.18 8.47 -12.24
C ARG A 206 9.80 7.18 -12.77
N ARG A 207 9.99 7.11 -14.08
CA ARG A 207 10.71 6.02 -14.77
C ARG A 207 12.12 6.50 -15.13
N ALA A 208 13.15 5.69 -14.88
CA ALA A 208 14.56 6.08 -15.05
C ALA A 208 14.98 6.44 -16.49
N ASP A 209 14.21 6.04 -17.50
CA ASP A 209 14.51 6.28 -18.92
C ASP A 209 14.15 7.70 -19.42
N LEU A 210 13.49 8.51 -18.59
CA LEU A 210 13.20 9.92 -18.90
C LEU A 210 14.40 10.80 -18.47
N ARG A 211 15.36 11.02 -19.39
CA ARG A 211 16.59 11.81 -19.16
C ARG A 211 16.34 13.35 -18.93
N ASN A 212 16.34 13.79 -17.65
CA ASN A 212 16.88 15.01 -16.92
C ASN A 212 16.90 16.47 -17.51
N PRO A 213 16.99 17.61 -16.72
CA PRO A 213 17.82 17.89 -15.50
C PRO A 213 17.22 18.90 -14.42
N PRO A 214 18.02 19.62 -13.59
CA PRO A 214 18.36 19.33 -12.20
C PRO A 214 17.56 20.08 -11.10
N TRP A 215 16.83 21.14 -11.41
CA TRP A 215 16.01 21.89 -10.43
C TRP A 215 14.92 22.63 -11.20
N SER A 216 13.67 22.15 -11.15
CA SER A 216 12.48 22.93 -11.53
C SER A 216 11.18 22.28 -11.04
N TYR A 217 10.56 22.94 -10.06
CA TYR A 217 9.12 22.94 -9.77
C TYR A 217 8.45 24.05 -10.62
N PRO A 218 7.11 24.17 -10.73
CA PRO A 218 6.02 23.30 -10.26
C PRO A 218 5.11 22.83 -11.42
N GLU A 219 4.44 21.70 -11.21
CA GLU A 219 3.23 21.17 -11.87
C GLU A 219 3.37 19.67 -12.16
N ALA A 220 2.28 18.94 -11.94
CA ALA A 220 2.21 17.50 -12.11
C ALA A 220 2.61 17.13 -13.54
N TYR A 221 3.77 16.49 -13.68
CA TYR A 221 4.26 16.02 -14.97
C TYR A 221 3.32 14.94 -15.54
N PRO A 222 2.98 14.98 -16.84
CA PRO A 222 2.26 13.91 -17.50
C PRO A 222 3.02 12.58 -17.36
N GLY A 223 2.44 11.61 -16.65
CA GLY A 223 3.01 10.27 -16.46
C GLY A 223 3.75 10.02 -15.15
N ALA A 224 3.97 11.05 -14.31
CA ALA A 224 4.41 10.85 -12.94
C ALA A 224 3.22 10.39 -12.08
N ARG A 225 3.43 9.41 -11.20
CA ARG A 225 2.42 8.98 -10.24
C ARG A 225 2.77 9.48 -8.85
N THR A 226 1.77 10.00 -8.16
CA THR A 226 1.97 10.60 -6.84
C THR A 226 1.35 9.71 -5.78
N LEU A 227 2.15 9.25 -4.83
CA LEU A 227 1.68 8.68 -3.57
C LEU A 227 1.69 9.78 -2.51
N VAL A 228 0.56 9.98 -1.85
CA VAL A 228 0.45 10.90 -0.71
C VAL A 228 0.33 10.08 0.56
N LEU A 229 1.25 10.31 1.49
CA LEU A 229 1.30 9.73 2.83
C LEU A 229 0.83 10.78 3.83
N PHE A 230 -0.11 10.42 4.69
CA PHE A 230 -0.59 11.27 5.79
C PHE A 230 0.03 10.78 7.10
N VAL A 231 0.72 11.66 7.83
CA VAL A 231 1.46 11.27 9.04
C VAL A 231 1.33 12.27 10.18
N ARG A 232 1.61 11.77 11.39
CA ARG A 232 1.54 12.56 12.63
C ARG A 232 2.86 13.29 12.96
N SER A 233 3.98 12.84 12.41
CA SER A 233 5.30 13.48 12.56
C SER A 233 6.21 13.22 11.34
N PRO A 234 7.26 14.02 11.13
CA PRO A 234 8.25 13.79 10.07
C PRO A 234 8.92 12.41 10.16
N GLU A 235 9.29 11.95 11.35
CA GLU A 235 9.92 10.62 11.55
C GLU A 235 9.00 9.49 11.11
N ASN A 236 7.69 9.63 11.36
CA ASN A 236 6.68 8.69 10.87
C ASN A 236 6.57 8.67 9.34
N ALA A 237 6.80 9.80 8.66
CA ALA A 237 6.87 9.84 7.20
C ALA A 237 8.16 9.21 6.68
N ILE A 238 9.30 9.43 7.34
CA ILE A 238 10.58 8.79 6.97
C ILE A 238 10.42 7.27 7.00
N GLU A 239 9.87 6.75 8.10
CA GLU A 239 9.68 5.31 8.26
C GLU A 239 8.69 4.75 7.23
N GLN A 240 7.57 5.44 6.99
CA GLN A 240 6.63 5.04 5.93
C GLN A 240 7.25 5.09 4.53
N LEU A 241 8.11 6.06 4.25
CA LEU A 241 8.82 6.17 2.97
C LEU A 241 9.81 5.02 2.83
N ARG A 242 10.62 4.70 3.85
CA ARG A 242 11.54 3.54 3.85
C ARG A 242 10.77 2.24 3.62
N GLN A 243 9.66 2.05 4.32
CA GLN A 243 8.80 0.88 4.15
C GLN A 243 8.17 0.81 2.77
N THR A 244 7.73 1.95 2.22
CA THR A 244 7.21 2.04 0.86
C THR A 244 8.31 1.67 -0.16
N ALA A 245 9.55 2.12 0.06
CA ALA A 245 10.70 1.76 -0.76
C ALA A 245 10.99 0.25 -0.71
N THR A 246 11.14 -0.34 0.48
CA THR A 246 11.34 -1.78 0.64
C THR A 246 10.19 -2.58 0.01
N ALA A 247 8.96 -2.09 0.12
CA ALA A 247 7.81 -2.71 -0.53
C ALA A 247 7.85 -2.64 -2.06
N ILE A 248 8.47 -1.61 -2.64
CA ILE A 248 8.68 -1.43 -4.08
C ILE A 248 9.80 -2.34 -4.59
N THR A 249 10.91 -2.44 -3.86
CA THR A 249 12.11 -3.18 -4.29
C THR A 249 12.01 -4.69 -4.03
N GLY A 250 11.21 -5.11 -3.05
CA GLY A 250 11.28 -6.48 -2.51
C GLY A 250 12.56 -6.68 -1.70
#